data_AF-A0A2V9ZQV7-F1
#
_entry.id   AF-A0A2V9ZQV7-F1
#
_cell.length_a   1.000
_cell.length_b   1.000
_cell.length_c   1.000
_cell.angle_alpha   90.00
_cell.angle_beta   90.00
_cell.angle_gamma   90.00
#
_symmetry.space_group_name_H-M   'P 1'
#
loop_
_entity.id
_entity.type
_entity.pdbx_description
1 polymer ?
#
loop_
_entity_poly.entity_id
_entity_poly.type
_entity_poly.pdbx_seq_one_letter_code
_entity_poly.pdbx_strand_id
1 'polypeptide(L)'
;MRKIYWAFGFALVAIGLLFPWFDPVTTPRFNALNFPIAHSAYFWPGHFAFFSYGTAAIIVTGLGFAAWCMKKDLAVFCVGLLLLMGAMTFFLQIISWEPTWLKMALEGGEDFQHCYHLEVAYSIPNIFVRSPARGLLAPVEALSGRFWAGTASLGSGWVCFCAGALWICAAGVSQMKEWTRLKIVLLGFAILVVLLGALQLWRPIAAERLLASAEMKETRGAFPDAAKDVRRAMAIDEWQRLRPACFVQLGNLYQKMNLP
;
A
#
# COMPACT_ATOMS: atom_id res chain seq x y z
N MET A 1 11.99 36.01 -1.67
CA MET A 1 11.64 34.70 -2.28
C MET A 1 11.59 33.51 -1.31
N ARG A 2 12.18 33.58 -0.11
CA ARG A 2 12.27 32.46 0.87
C ARG A 2 10.95 31.95 1.48
N LYS A 3 9.82 32.68 1.33
CA LYS A 3 8.56 32.42 2.07
C LYS A 3 7.51 31.60 1.31
N ILE A 4 7.51 31.58 -0.03
CA ILE A 4 6.37 31.07 -0.82
C ILE A 4 6.49 29.57 -1.14
N TYR A 5 7.71 29.10 -1.38
CA TYR A 5 7.93 27.71 -1.80
C TYR A 5 7.49 26.68 -0.75
N TRP A 6 7.52 26.98 0.54
CA TRP A 6 7.15 26.02 1.59
C TRP A 6 5.66 25.77 1.71
N ALA A 7 4.88 26.84 1.63
CA ALA A 7 3.43 26.76 1.68
C ALA A 7 2.88 25.89 0.55
N PHE A 8 3.57 25.84 -0.60
CA PHE A 8 3.20 24.98 -1.71
C PHE A 8 3.31 23.49 -1.37
N GLY A 9 4.39 23.04 -0.73
CA GLY A 9 4.55 21.64 -0.31
C GLY A 9 3.50 21.21 0.71
N PHE A 10 3.24 22.05 1.72
CA PHE A 10 2.19 21.80 2.71
C PHE A 10 0.78 21.84 2.09
N ALA A 11 0.53 22.74 1.15
CA ALA A 11 -0.72 22.80 0.41
C ALA A 11 -0.92 21.55 -0.45
N LEU A 12 0.12 21.05 -1.13
CA LEU A 12 0.05 19.79 -1.89
C LEU A 12 -0.24 18.59 -0.99
N VAL A 13 0.36 18.52 0.20
CA VAL A 13 0.06 17.49 1.19
C VAL A 13 -1.41 17.59 1.64
N ALA A 14 -1.88 18.79 1.96
CA ALA A 14 -3.28 19.01 2.36
C ALA A 14 -4.26 18.65 1.24
N ILE A 15 -3.99 19.07 0.01
CA ILE A 15 -4.77 18.73 -1.18
C ILE A 15 -4.75 17.22 -1.43
N GLY A 16 -3.59 16.58 -1.29
CA GLY A 16 -3.44 15.13 -1.39
C GLY A 16 -4.33 14.39 -0.40
N LEU A 17 -4.47 14.89 0.84
CA LEU A 17 -5.37 14.33 1.85
C LEU A 17 -6.87 14.53 1.55
N LEU A 18 -7.23 15.48 0.67
CA LEU A 18 -8.62 15.73 0.26
C LEU A 18 -9.07 14.86 -0.93
N PHE A 19 -8.13 14.29 -1.67
CA PHE A 19 -8.40 13.43 -2.82
C PHE A 19 -8.27 11.95 -2.45
N PRO A 20 -8.92 11.03 -3.20
CA PRO A 20 -8.74 9.60 -2.99
C PRO A 20 -7.28 9.19 -3.27
N TRP A 21 -6.71 8.43 -2.34
CA TRP A 21 -5.34 7.89 -2.45
C TRP A 21 -5.28 6.55 -3.16
N PHE A 22 -6.37 5.81 -3.12
CA PHE A 22 -6.54 4.52 -3.76
C PHE A 22 -7.89 4.56 -4.45
N ASP A 23 -8.01 4.06 -5.67
CA ASP A 23 -9.29 4.00 -6.36
C ASP A 23 -10.07 2.77 -5.87
N PRO A 24 -11.17 2.92 -5.11
CA PRO A 24 -12.02 1.79 -4.81
C PRO A 24 -13.12 1.70 -5.86
N VAL A 25 -13.21 0.56 -6.54
CA VAL A 25 -14.27 0.39 -7.53
C VAL A 25 -15.65 0.26 -6.85
N THR A 26 -15.79 -0.23 -5.60
CA THR A 26 -17.15 -0.45 -5.05
C THR A 26 -17.35 -0.38 -3.53
N THR A 27 -16.50 0.25 -2.69
CA THR A 27 -16.96 0.57 -1.32
C THR A 27 -16.42 1.88 -0.74
N PRO A 28 -17.23 2.65 0.02
CA PRO A 28 -16.77 3.83 0.76
C PRO A 28 -16.00 3.44 2.04
N ARG A 29 -15.80 2.13 2.26
CA ARG A 29 -14.92 1.54 3.28
C ARG A 29 -13.43 1.80 3.00
N PHE A 30 -13.08 2.21 1.78
CA PHE A 30 -11.69 2.24 1.28
C PHE A 30 -10.94 3.56 1.41
N ASN A 31 -11.41 4.48 2.25
CA ASN A 31 -10.55 5.58 2.66
C ASN A 31 -9.96 5.30 4.03
N ALA A 32 -8.88 4.52 4.05
CA ALA A 32 -7.99 4.37 5.22
C ALA A 32 -7.32 5.69 5.67
N LEU A 33 -7.62 6.80 4.96
CA LEU A 33 -7.19 8.16 5.21
C LEU A 33 -8.37 9.15 5.37
N ASN A 34 -9.63 8.68 5.37
CA ASN A 34 -10.76 9.59 5.42
C ASN A 34 -10.84 10.34 6.74
N PHE A 35 -10.84 11.66 6.65
CA PHE A 35 -11.07 12.56 7.76
C PHE A 35 -12.47 12.28 8.37
N PRO A 36 -12.57 11.96 9.67
CA PRO A 36 -13.83 11.49 10.28
C PRO A 36 -14.95 12.55 10.33
N ILE A 37 -14.66 13.83 10.05
CA ILE A 37 -15.66 14.92 10.10
C ILE A 37 -16.35 15.14 8.74
N ALA A 38 -15.82 14.59 7.64
CA ALA A 38 -16.35 14.85 6.30
C ALA A 38 -17.39 13.83 5.82
N HIS A 39 -17.45 12.61 6.38
CA HIS A 39 -18.28 11.52 5.85
C HIS A 39 -18.88 10.64 6.96
N SER A 40 -20.11 10.16 6.75
CA SER A 40 -20.93 9.51 7.78
C SER A 40 -20.41 8.13 8.24
N ALA A 41 -20.69 7.81 9.50
CA ALA A 41 -20.18 6.67 10.27
C ALA A 41 -20.58 5.26 9.79
N TYR A 42 -21.30 5.10 8.67
CA TYR A 42 -21.82 3.81 8.21
C TYR A 42 -20.78 2.93 7.47
N PHE A 43 -19.52 3.35 7.37
CA PHE A 43 -18.50 2.74 6.50
C PHE A 43 -17.34 1.99 7.19
N TRP A 44 -17.42 1.65 8.48
CA TRP A 44 -16.29 1.06 9.21
C TRP A 44 -16.59 -0.30 9.86
N PRO A 45 -15.72 -1.33 9.71
CA PRO A 45 -15.64 -2.39 10.70
C PRO A 45 -14.83 -1.89 11.91
N GLY A 46 -15.53 -1.41 12.93
CA GLY A 46 -15.19 -1.57 14.36
C GLY A 46 -13.91 -0.97 14.97
N HIS A 47 -12.93 -0.45 14.24
CA HIS A 47 -11.64 -0.03 14.83
C HIS A 47 -11.33 1.47 14.65
N PHE A 48 -11.68 2.23 15.69
CA PHE A 48 -11.16 3.54 16.13
C PHE A 48 -10.38 4.42 15.13
N ALA A 49 -11.03 5.49 14.65
CA ALA A 49 -10.54 6.49 13.69
C ALA A 49 -9.31 7.33 14.12
N PHE A 50 -8.88 7.30 15.38
CA PHE A 50 -7.75 8.11 15.87
C PHE A 50 -6.38 7.61 15.38
N PHE A 51 -6.25 6.31 15.06
CA PHE A 51 -4.98 5.71 14.61
C PHE A 51 -4.89 5.57 13.08
N SER A 52 -5.63 6.38 12.32
CA SER A 52 -5.56 6.36 10.86
C SER A 52 -4.26 6.99 10.34
N TYR A 53 -3.84 6.56 9.14
CA TYR A 53 -2.72 7.18 8.42
C TYR A 53 -2.96 8.68 8.18
N GLY A 54 -4.22 9.10 8.06
CA GLY A 54 -4.61 10.51 7.85
C GLY A 54 -4.37 11.36 9.08
N THR A 55 -4.74 10.86 10.26
CA THR A 55 -4.47 11.52 11.54
C THR A 55 -2.96 11.68 11.76
N ALA A 56 -2.18 10.62 11.50
CA ALA A 56 -0.73 10.67 11.58
C ALA A 56 -0.14 11.70 10.60
N ALA A 57 -0.60 11.71 9.36
CA ALA A 57 -0.16 12.69 8.35
C ALA A 57 -0.47 14.12 8.77
N ILE A 58 -1.65 14.41 9.32
CA ILE A 58 -2.02 15.75 9.80
C ILE A 58 -1.12 16.19 10.96
N ILE A 59 -0.91 15.32 11.96
CA ILE A 59 -0.03 15.63 13.11
C ILE A 59 1.38 15.94 12.61
N VAL A 60 1.93 15.08 11.75
CA VAL A 60 3.28 15.23 11.19
C VAL A 60 3.38 16.51 10.35
N THR A 61 2.34 16.82 9.56
CA THR A 61 2.27 18.06 8.76
C THR A 61 2.22 19.30 9.67
N GLY A 62 1.42 19.27 10.74
CA GLY A 62 1.35 20.34 11.74
C GLY A 62 2.67 20.56 12.47
N LEU A 63 3.36 19.48 12.83
CA LEU A 63 4.72 19.53 13.39
C LEU A 63 5.72 20.14 12.40
N GLY A 64 5.60 19.80 11.11
CA GLY A 64 6.42 20.41 10.05
C GLY A 64 6.19 21.90 9.91
N PHE A 65 4.94 22.33 9.97
CA PHE A 65 4.58 23.74 9.91
C PHE A 65 5.12 24.51 11.13
N ALA A 66 4.99 23.93 12.34
CA ALA A 66 5.56 24.50 13.56
C ALA A 66 7.11 24.58 13.49
N ALA A 67 7.77 23.50 13.05
CA ALA A 67 9.22 23.45 12.86
C ALA A 67 9.71 24.51 11.86
N TRP A 68 8.95 24.75 10.80
CA TRP A 68 9.22 25.80 9.83
C TRP A 68 9.11 27.20 10.45
N CYS A 69 8.03 27.47 11.21
CA CYS A 69 7.87 28.73 11.95
C CYS A 69 9.05 28.99 12.90
N MET A 70 9.58 27.92 13.51
CA MET A 70 10.75 27.96 14.40
C MET A 70 12.11 27.97 13.68
N LYS A 71 12.13 28.01 12.33
CA LYS A 71 13.34 27.98 11.49
C LYS A 71 14.24 26.76 11.78
N LYS A 72 13.63 25.60 12.04
CA LYS A 72 14.30 24.33 12.31
C LYS A 72 14.38 23.49 11.02
N ASP A 73 15.27 23.85 10.11
CA ASP A 73 15.35 23.25 8.76
C ASP A 73 15.51 21.71 8.77
N LEU A 74 16.25 21.17 9.74
CA LEU A 74 16.39 19.72 9.95
C LEU A 74 15.07 19.03 10.32
N ALA A 75 14.29 19.65 11.19
CA ALA A 75 12.99 19.10 11.57
C ALA A 75 12.00 19.12 10.40
N VAL A 76 12.06 20.16 9.55
CA VAL A 76 11.22 20.21 8.35
C VAL A 76 11.59 19.11 7.35
N PHE A 77 12.89 18.86 7.15
CA PHE A 77 13.36 17.74 6.34
C PHE A 77 12.89 16.38 6.89
N CYS A 78 13.04 16.15 8.19
CA CYS A 78 12.57 14.92 8.84
C CYS A 78 11.06 14.73 8.68
N VAL A 79 10.27 15.80 8.75
CA VAL A 79 8.82 15.74 8.53
C VAL A 79 8.49 15.31 7.10
N GLY A 80 9.13 15.90 6.10
CA GLY A 80 8.93 15.48 4.70
C GLY A 80 9.27 14.01 4.48
N LEU A 81 10.36 13.54 5.09
CA LEU A 81 10.76 12.13 5.05
C LEU A 81 9.74 11.22 5.73
N LEU A 82 9.26 11.58 6.91
CA LEU A 82 8.22 10.81 7.63
C LEU A 82 6.92 10.71 6.83
N LEU A 83 6.51 11.80 6.18
CA LEU A 83 5.34 11.80 5.29
C LEU A 83 5.55 10.85 4.10
N LEU A 84 6.71 10.93 3.42
CA LEU A 84 7.04 10.00 2.32
C LEU A 84 7.04 8.54 2.77
N MET A 85 7.65 8.26 3.92
CA MET A 85 7.67 6.91 4.47
C MET A 85 6.26 6.42 4.81
N GLY A 86 5.41 7.27 5.38
CA GLY A 86 3.99 6.94 5.59
C GLY A 86 3.27 6.56 4.30
N ALA A 87 3.46 7.34 3.23
CA ALA A 87 2.85 7.07 1.92
C ALA A 87 3.35 5.78 1.26
N MET A 88 4.65 5.49 1.37
CA MET A 88 5.24 4.25 0.86
C MET A 88 4.85 3.03 1.70
N THR A 89 4.76 3.20 3.02
CA THR A 89 4.32 2.15 3.95
C THR A 89 2.88 1.74 3.65
N PHE A 90 2.00 2.70 3.38
CA PHE A 90 0.63 2.44 2.95
C PHE A 90 0.57 1.64 1.64
N PHE A 91 1.33 2.06 0.63
CA PHE A 91 1.41 1.37 -0.65
C PHE A 91 1.89 -0.09 -0.52
N LEU A 92 2.96 -0.29 0.23
CA LEU A 92 3.53 -1.62 0.48
C LEU A 92 2.61 -2.52 1.32
N GLN A 93 1.83 -1.93 2.23
CA GLN A 93 0.80 -2.66 2.98
C GLN A 93 -0.28 -3.20 2.04
N ILE A 94 -0.77 -2.40 1.09
CA ILE A 94 -1.76 -2.85 0.09
C ILE A 94 -1.20 -4.01 -0.74
N ILE A 95 0.04 -3.92 -1.19
CA ILE A 95 0.64 -4.93 -2.09
C ILE A 95 0.99 -6.23 -1.36
N SER A 96 1.37 -6.16 -0.08
CA SER A 96 2.03 -7.26 0.63
C SER A 96 1.20 -7.86 1.78
N TRP A 97 0.36 -7.06 2.43
CA TRP A 97 -0.39 -7.47 3.63
C TRP A 97 -1.89 -7.52 3.41
N GLU A 98 -2.40 -6.70 2.50
CA GLU A 98 -3.83 -6.62 2.18
C GLU A 98 -4.08 -6.89 0.68
N PRO A 99 -3.61 -8.04 0.17
CA PRO A 99 -3.63 -8.35 -1.26
C PRO A 99 -5.04 -8.53 -1.82
N THR A 100 -6.02 -8.80 -0.95
CA THR A 100 -7.45 -8.80 -1.28
C THR A 100 -7.90 -7.44 -1.81
N TRP A 101 -7.42 -6.33 -1.23
CA TRP A 101 -7.79 -4.97 -1.65
C TRP A 101 -7.27 -4.66 -3.04
N LEU A 102 -6.03 -5.06 -3.31
CA LEU A 102 -5.44 -4.93 -4.63
C LEU A 102 -6.24 -5.74 -5.66
N LYS A 103 -6.60 -6.97 -5.33
CA LYS A 103 -7.38 -7.83 -6.23
C LYS A 103 -8.76 -7.22 -6.54
N MET A 104 -9.45 -6.66 -5.55
CA MET A 104 -10.73 -5.95 -5.75
C MET A 104 -10.62 -4.75 -6.69
N ALA A 105 -9.53 -3.97 -6.58
CA ALA A 105 -9.28 -2.84 -7.46
C ALA A 105 -9.03 -3.28 -8.93
N LEU A 106 -8.44 -4.47 -9.12
CA LEU A 106 -8.17 -5.05 -10.44
C LEU A 106 -9.41 -5.68 -11.09
N GLU A 107 -10.21 -6.41 -10.31
CA GLU A 107 -11.36 -7.17 -10.83
C GLU A 107 -12.64 -6.32 -10.95
N GLY A 108 -12.57 -5.02 -10.67
CA GLY A 108 -13.68 -4.09 -10.90
C GLY A 108 -14.89 -4.29 -9.98
N GLY A 109 -14.74 -5.04 -8.89
CA GLY A 109 -15.75 -5.15 -7.84
C GLY A 109 -17.03 -5.93 -8.19
N GLU A 110 -17.24 -6.36 -9.44
CA GLU A 110 -18.45 -7.10 -9.83
C GLU A 110 -18.51 -8.50 -9.21
N ASP A 111 -17.40 -9.24 -9.19
CA ASP A 111 -17.36 -10.57 -8.54
C ASP A 111 -17.33 -10.49 -7.00
N PHE A 112 -16.93 -9.36 -6.43
CA PHE A 112 -16.90 -9.19 -4.97
C PHE A 112 -18.29 -9.01 -4.36
N GLN A 113 -19.27 -8.48 -5.12
CA GLN A 113 -20.68 -8.44 -4.69
C GLN A 113 -21.24 -9.84 -4.39
N HIS A 114 -20.73 -10.88 -5.06
CA HIS A 114 -21.11 -12.27 -4.81
C HIS A 114 -20.42 -12.87 -3.58
N CYS A 115 -19.18 -12.45 -3.28
CA CYS A 115 -18.39 -13.03 -2.18
C CYS A 115 -18.54 -12.30 -0.84
N TYR A 116 -19.00 -11.05 -0.80
CA TYR A 116 -19.15 -10.29 0.45
C TYR A 116 -20.39 -9.36 0.42
N HIS A 117 -21.50 -9.88 0.96
CA HIS A 117 -22.67 -9.18 1.50
C HIS A 117 -23.38 -8.08 0.66
N LEU A 118 -24.57 -8.47 0.20
CA LEU A 118 -25.66 -7.71 -0.44
C LEU A 118 -26.02 -6.33 0.18
N GLU A 119 -25.62 -6.03 1.42
CA GLU A 119 -26.07 -4.84 2.14
C GLU A 119 -25.30 -3.55 1.80
N VAL A 120 -24.08 -3.65 1.26
CA VAL A 120 -23.25 -2.46 0.97
C VAL A 120 -23.45 -1.96 -0.46
N ALA A 121 -23.73 -2.87 -1.40
CA ALA A 121 -23.85 -2.59 -2.83
C ALA A 121 -24.97 -1.59 -3.18
N TYR A 122 -26.04 -1.54 -2.40
CA TYR A 122 -27.18 -0.63 -2.62
C TYR A 122 -27.00 0.77 -2.01
N SER A 123 -25.90 1.02 -1.30
CA SER A 123 -25.73 2.27 -0.51
C SER A 123 -24.84 3.33 -1.18
N ILE A 124 -24.29 3.06 -2.37
CA ILE A 124 -23.27 3.90 -3.01
C ILE A 124 -23.85 4.58 -4.26
N PRO A 125 -23.90 5.91 -4.32
CA PRO A 125 -24.32 6.62 -5.53
C PRO A 125 -23.33 6.36 -6.68
N ASN A 126 -23.85 5.91 -7.84
CA ASN A 126 -23.10 5.59 -9.07
C ASN A 126 -22.10 6.64 -9.56
N ILE A 127 -22.21 7.89 -9.09
CA ILE A 127 -21.42 9.04 -9.53
C ILE A 127 -19.95 8.96 -9.05
N PHE A 128 -19.66 8.14 -8.03
CA PHE A 128 -18.31 7.97 -7.47
C PHE A 128 -17.60 6.67 -7.90
N VAL A 129 -18.23 5.85 -8.73
CA VAL A 129 -17.65 4.61 -9.26
C VAL A 129 -16.64 4.98 -10.35
N ARG A 130 -15.35 5.00 -10.01
CA ARG A 130 -14.27 5.11 -10.99
C ARG A 130 -14.11 3.79 -11.74
N SER A 131 -13.74 3.86 -13.02
CA SER A 131 -13.44 2.67 -13.80
C SER A 131 -12.35 1.84 -13.13
N PRO A 132 -12.41 0.49 -13.19
CA PRO A 132 -11.33 -0.37 -12.72
C PRO A 132 -9.98 0.05 -13.28
N ALA A 133 -8.89 -0.37 -12.63
CA ALA A 133 -7.53 -0.15 -13.11
C ALA A 133 -7.34 -0.77 -14.51
N ARG A 134 -7.78 -0.05 -15.54
CA ARG A 134 -7.76 -0.44 -16.96
C ARG A 134 -6.33 -0.29 -17.44
N GLY A 135 -5.54 -1.33 -17.24
CA GLY A 135 -4.14 -1.30 -17.68
C GLY A 135 -3.37 -2.61 -17.55
N LEU A 136 -3.90 -3.62 -16.85
CA LEU A 136 -3.24 -4.92 -16.78
C LEU A 136 -3.72 -5.83 -17.91
N LEU A 137 -2.84 -6.01 -18.89
CA LEU A 137 -3.03 -6.91 -20.03
C LEU A 137 -2.77 -8.39 -19.67
N ALA A 138 -2.19 -8.66 -18.49
CA ALA A 138 -1.76 -9.99 -18.06
C ALA A 138 -2.15 -10.25 -16.59
N PRO A 139 -2.41 -11.53 -16.20
CA PRO A 139 -2.70 -11.90 -14.82
C PRO A 139 -1.54 -11.52 -13.90
N VAL A 140 -1.87 -10.99 -12.72
CA VAL A 140 -0.88 -10.55 -11.75
C VAL A 140 -0.37 -11.76 -10.94
N GLU A 141 0.72 -12.33 -11.42
CA GLU A 141 1.25 -13.59 -10.91
C GLU A 141 2.41 -13.43 -9.92
N ALA A 142 3.32 -12.49 -10.21
CA ALA A 142 4.51 -12.23 -9.41
C ALA A 142 4.36 -10.95 -8.58
N LEU A 143 5.21 -10.80 -7.57
CA LEU A 143 5.34 -9.60 -6.74
C LEU A 143 5.54 -8.35 -7.60
N SER A 144 6.35 -8.43 -8.65
CA SER A 144 6.53 -7.33 -9.62
C SER A 144 5.22 -6.90 -10.28
N GLY A 145 4.37 -7.86 -10.65
CA GLY A 145 3.03 -7.59 -11.17
C GLY A 145 2.15 -6.87 -10.13
N ARG A 146 2.26 -7.25 -8.85
CA ARG A 146 1.50 -6.57 -7.77
C ARG A 146 1.96 -5.13 -7.57
N PHE A 147 3.26 -4.85 -7.73
CA PHE A 147 3.78 -3.49 -7.70
C PHE A 147 3.16 -2.63 -8.81
N TRP A 148 3.13 -3.12 -10.05
CA TRP A 148 2.52 -2.42 -11.17
C TRP A 148 1.00 -2.27 -11.03
N ALA A 149 0.33 -3.32 -10.54
CA ALA A 149 -1.07 -3.27 -10.20
C ALA A 149 -1.38 -2.21 -9.14
N GLY A 150 -0.55 -2.18 -8.10
CA GLY A 150 -0.66 -1.21 -7.02
C GLY A 150 -0.52 0.20 -7.55
N THR A 151 0.51 0.47 -8.36
CA THR A 151 0.72 1.82 -8.90
C THR A 151 -0.41 2.27 -9.82
N ALA A 152 -0.95 1.35 -10.63
CA ALA A 152 -2.11 1.62 -11.47
C ALA A 152 -3.41 1.86 -10.67
N SER A 153 -3.47 1.39 -9.42
CA SER A 153 -4.62 1.55 -8.52
C SER A 153 -4.49 2.77 -7.59
N LEU A 154 -3.36 3.48 -7.62
CA LEU A 154 -3.14 4.67 -6.82
C LEU A 154 -3.89 5.87 -7.43
N GLY A 155 -4.63 6.57 -6.58
CA GLY A 155 -5.36 7.77 -6.94
C GLY A 155 -4.47 9.02 -6.96
N SER A 156 -4.99 10.09 -7.56
CA SER A 156 -4.33 11.39 -7.63
C SER A 156 -3.95 11.97 -6.25
N GLY A 157 -4.67 11.61 -5.18
CA GLY A 157 -4.37 12.05 -3.82
C GLY A 157 -3.00 11.56 -3.31
N TRP A 158 -2.65 10.31 -3.61
CA TRP A 158 -1.35 9.74 -3.24
C TRP A 158 -0.21 10.43 -3.99
N VAL A 159 -0.39 10.69 -5.29
CA VAL A 159 0.60 11.38 -6.13
C VAL A 159 0.83 12.80 -5.64
N CYS A 160 -0.24 13.56 -5.38
CA CYS A 160 -0.15 14.92 -4.84
C CYS A 160 0.51 14.94 -3.45
N PHE A 161 0.21 13.97 -2.59
CA PHE A 161 0.81 13.87 -1.28
C PHE A 161 2.31 13.58 -1.35
N CYS A 162 2.72 12.58 -2.15
CA CYS A 162 4.13 12.25 -2.37
C CYS A 162 4.90 13.43 -2.97
N ALA A 163 4.32 14.13 -3.94
CA ALA A 163 4.91 15.34 -4.52
C ALA A 163 5.08 16.45 -3.47
N GLY A 164 4.07 16.68 -2.63
CA GLY A 164 4.14 17.64 -1.54
C GLY A 164 5.19 17.29 -0.49
N ALA A 165 5.29 16.02 -0.11
CA ALA A 165 6.28 15.54 0.85
C ALA A 165 7.72 15.63 0.30
N LEU A 166 7.94 15.29 -0.97
CA LEU A 166 9.21 15.52 -1.68
C LEU A 166 9.58 17.01 -1.71
N TRP A 167 8.60 17.86 -1.94
CA TRP A 167 8.81 19.30 -1.95
C TRP A 167 9.23 19.83 -0.57
N ILE A 168 8.61 19.36 0.51
CA ILE A 168 9.00 19.68 1.89
C ILE A 168 10.43 19.21 2.17
N CYS A 169 10.82 18.02 1.72
CA CYS A 169 12.21 17.53 1.82
C CYS A 169 13.20 18.44 1.08
N ALA A 170 12.94 18.74 -0.19
CA ALA A 170 13.82 19.56 -1.02
C ALA A 170 14.01 20.95 -0.40
N ALA A 171 12.92 21.53 0.08
CA ALA A 171 12.95 22.79 0.77
C ALA A 171 13.78 22.69 2.08
N GLY A 172 13.63 21.60 2.84
CA GLY A 172 14.44 21.25 4.04
C GLY A 172 15.93 21.32 3.77
N VAL A 173 16.37 20.61 2.73
CA VAL A 173 17.79 20.54 2.33
C VAL A 173 18.30 21.89 1.82
N SER A 174 17.50 22.63 1.05
CA SER A 174 17.92 23.91 0.44
C SER A 174 18.34 24.99 1.45
N GLN A 175 17.92 24.86 2.72
CA GLN A 175 18.21 25.84 3.77
C GLN A 175 19.26 25.36 4.79
N MET A 176 19.68 24.10 4.69
CA MET A 176 20.66 23.54 5.61
C MET A 176 22.07 24.06 5.37
N LYS A 177 22.72 24.47 6.46
CA LYS A 177 24.14 24.82 6.47
C LYS A 177 25.04 23.67 6.96
N GLU A 178 24.49 22.70 7.68
CA GLU A 178 25.24 21.61 8.32
C GLU A 178 25.02 20.25 7.62
N TRP A 179 25.82 19.99 6.59
CA TRP A 179 25.75 18.74 5.81
C TRP A 179 26.05 17.48 6.60
N THR A 180 26.87 17.57 7.66
CA THR A 180 27.24 16.41 8.49
C THR A 180 26.03 15.83 9.23
N ARG A 181 25.14 16.67 9.77
CA ARG A 181 23.92 16.21 10.45
C ARG A 181 22.93 15.59 9.47
N LEU A 182 22.83 16.14 8.26
CA LEU A 182 22.00 15.57 7.20
C LEU A 182 22.44 14.16 6.82
N LYS A 183 23.75 13.91 6.69
CA LYS A 183 24.29 12.57 6.39
C LYS A 183 23.89 11.53 7.44
N ILE A 184 23.94 11.88 8.72
CA ILE A 184 23.54 10.99 9.82
C ILE A 184 22.04 10.69 9.76
N VAL A 185 21.21 11.70 9.53
CA VAL A 185 19.76 11.52 9.38
C VAL A 185 19.43 10.64 8.17
N LEU A 186 20.08 10.89 7.02
CA LEU A 186 19.90 10.07 5.83
C LEU A 186 20.31 8.62 6.06
N LEU A 187 21.42 8.37 6.78
CA LEU A 187 21.84 7.02 7.11
C LEU A 187 20.82 6.32 8.02
N GLY A 188 20.37 7.00 9.08
CA GLY A 188 19.32 6.47 9.97
C GLY A 188 18.03 6.17 9.22
N PHE A 189 17.64 7.03 8.29
CA PHE A 189 16.47 6.84 7.45
C PHE A 189 16.63 5.69 6.46
N ALA A 190 17.82 5.54 5.86
CA ALA A 190 18.12 4.42 4.98
C ALA A 190 18.00 3.08 5.72
N ILE A 191 18.54 3.00 6.94
CA ILE A 191 18.39 1.81 7.80
C ILE A 191 16.92 1.55 8.10
N LEU A 192 16.15 2.58 8.45
CA LEU A 192 14.72 2.45 8.75
C LEU A 192 13.92 1.96 7.53
N VAL A 193 14.18 2.52 6.35
CA VAL A 193 13.54 2.11 5.09
C VAL A 193 13.86 0.65 4.76
N VAL A 194 15.11 0.22 4.94
CA VAL A 194 15.49 -1.19 4.73
C VAL A 194 14.76 -2.11 5.69
N LEU A 195 14.68 -1.76 6.98
CA LEU A 195 14.00 -2.58 7.99
C LEU A 195 12.49 -2.66 7.74
N LEU A 196 11.84 -1.52 7.48
CA LEU A 196 10.40 -1.48 7.20
C LEU A 196 10.07 -2.17 5.87
N GLY A 197 10.89 -1.95 4.83
CA GLY A 197 10.75 -2.63 3.55
C GLY A 197 10.89 -4.15 3.69
N ALA A 198 11.89 -4.62 4.44
CA ALA A 198 12.05 -6.05 4.73
C ALA A 198 10.86 -6.61 5.51
N LEU A 199 10.37 -5.88 6.53
CA LEU A 199 9.21 -6.27 7.32
C LEU A 199 7.92 -6.30 6.50
N GLN A 200 7.80 -5.46 5.48
CA GLN A 200 6.61 -5.45 4.64
C GLN A 200 6.67 -6.51 3.53
N LEU A 201 7.85 -6.73 2.93
CA LEU A 201 8.04 -7.60 1.76
C LEU A 201 8.40 -9.05 2.09
N TRP A 202 8.72 -9.40 3.36
CA TRP A 202 9.14 -10.76 3.66
C TRP A 202 8.06 -11.81 3.35
N ARG A 203 6.77 -11.50 3.53
CA ARG A 203 5.66 -12.43 3.26
C ARG A 203 5.59 -12.83 1.79
N PRO A 204 5.44 -11.89 0.83
CA PRO A 204 5.39 -12.25 -0.59
C PRO A 204 6.69 -12.92 -1.06
N ILE A 205 7.86 -12.45 -0.60
CA ILE A 205 9.16 -13.06 -0.96
C ILE A 205 9.26 -14.50 -0.45
N ALA A 206 8.85 -14.76 0.79
CA ALA A 206 8.87 -16.11 1.36
C ALA A 206 7.89 -17.04 0.64
N ALA A 207 6.71 -16.54 0.27
CA ALA A 207 5.71 -17.31 -0.47
C ALA A 207 6.20 -17.69 -1.88
N GLU A 208 6.81 -16.76 -2.62
CA GLU A 208 7.41 -17.05 -3.93
C GLU A 208 8.53 -18.08 -3.86
N ARG A 209 9.40 -17.99 -2.83
CA ARG A 209 10.45 -19.00 -2.59
C ARG A 209 9.87 -20.38 -2.33
N LEU A 210 8.75 -20.48 -1.62
CA LEU A 210 8.08 -21.75 -1.37
C LEU A 210 7.45 -22.33 -2.63
N LEU A 211 6.86 -21.50 -3.50
CA LEU A 211 6.34 -21.95 -4.80
C LEU A 211 7.47 -22.46 -5.71
N ALA A 212 8.59 -21.74 -5.79
CA ALA A 212 9.77 -22.20 -6.53
C ALA A 212 10.34 -23.51 -5.96
N SER A 213 10.37 -23.66 -4.63
CA SER A 213 10.75 -24.91 -3.95
C SER A 213 9.78 -26.06 -4.29
N ALA A 214 8.48 -25.78 -4.36
CA ALA A 214 7.47 -26.77 -4.72
C ALA A 214 7.68 -27.31 -6.14
N GLU A 215 7.95 -26.44 -7.11
CA GLU A 215 8.26 -26.84 -8.50
C GLU A 215 9.52 -27.72 -8.57
N MET A 216 10.58 -27.37 -7.83
CA MET A 216 11.79 -28.19 -7.75
C MET A 216 11.54 -29.56 -7.10
N LYS A 217 10.61 -29.66 -6.15
CA LYS A 217 10.25 -30.92 -5.50
C LYS A 217 9.34 -31.77 -6.38
N GLU A 218 8.41 -31.14 -7.09
CA GLU A 218 7.54 -31.80 -8.06
C GLU A 218 8.35 -32.45 -9.19
N THR A 219 9.34 -31.74 -9.74
CA THR A 219 10.24 -32.29 -10.78
C THR A 219 11.09 -33.46 -10.28
N ARG A 220 11.31 -33.56 -8.97
CA ARG A 220 12.01 -34.68 -8.31
C ARG A 220 11.08 -35.82 -7.89
N GLY A 221 9.78 -35.74 -8.17
CA GLY A 221 8.79 -36.74 -7.75
C GLY A 221 8.39 -36.67 -6.28
N ALA A 222 8.85 -35.67 -5.52
CA ALA A 222 8.51 -35.48 -4.12
C ALA A 222 7.16 -34.72 -3.97
N PHE A 223 6.08 -35.31 -4.51
CA PHE A 223 4.76 -34.67 -4.61
C PHE A 223 4.14 -34.27 -3.25
N PRO A 224 4.24 -35.07 -2.16
CA PRO A 224 3.71 -34.67 -0.86
C PRO A 224 4.40 -33.42 -0.30
N ASP A 225 5.72 -33.31 -0.48
CA ASP A 225 6.51 -32.18 -0.03
C ASP A 225 6.26 -30.94 -0.90
N ALA A 226 6.05 -31.11 -2.20
CA ALA A 226 5.64 -30.03 -3.09
C ALA A 226 4.26 -29.47 -2.68
N ALA A 227 3.28 -30.34 -2.42
CA ALA A 227 1.95 -29.91 -1.98
C ALA A 227 1.98 -29.22 -0.59
N LYS A 228 2.87 -29.64 0.30
CA LYS A 228 3.10 -28.98 1.58
C LYS A 228 3.66 -27.56 1.39
N ASP A 229 4.62 -27.38 0.49
CA ASP A 229 5.21 -26.07 0.20
C ASP A 229 4.19 -25.11 -0.44
N VAL A 230 3.35 -25.58 -1.36
CA VAL A 230 2.26 -24.76 -1.96
C VAL A 230 1.25 -24.32 -0.90
N ARG A 231 0.81 -25.24 -0.02
CA ARG A 231 -0.09 -24.89 1.09
C ARG A 231 0.55 -23.90 2.06
N ARG A 232 1.85 -24.02 2.31
CA ARG A 232 2.59 -23.08 3.17
C ARG A 232 2.73 -21.70 2.51
N ALA A 233 2.94 -21.64 1.20
CA ALA A 233 2.96 -20.38 0.44
C ALA A 233 1.60 -19.67 0.57
N MET A 234 0.50 -20.39 0.35
CA MET A 234 -0.86 -19.92 0.59
C MET A 234 -1.11 -19.47 2.03
N ALA A 235 -0.50 -20.13 3.03
CA ALA A 235 -0.68 -19.75 4.43
C ALA A 235 0.06 -18.46 4.83
N ILE A 236 1.20 -18.18 4.19
CA ILE A 236 2.05 -17.02 4.52
C ILE A 236 1.58 -15.75 3.79
N ASP A 237 1.10 -15.90 2.55
CA ASP A 237 0.69 -14.79 1.69
C ASP A 237 -0.70 -15.07 1.11
N GLU A 238 -1.67 -14.25 1.53
CA GLU A 238 -3.06 -14.40 1.15
C GLU A 238 -3.27 -14.25 -0.36
N TRP A 239 -2.45 -13.47 -1.07
CA TRP A 239 -2.56 -13.38 -2.52
C TRP A 239 -2.44 -14.73 -3.22
N GLN A 240 -1.59 -15.63 -2.71
CA GLN A 240 -1.44 -16.96 -3.30
C GLN A 240 -2.72 -17.81 -3.11
N ARG A 241 -3.53 -17.52 -2.08
CA ARG A 241 -4.88 -18.10 -1.94
C ARG A 241 -5.88 -17.50 -2.89
N LEU A 242 -5.66 -16.28 -3.35
CA LEU A 242 -6.55 -15.62 -4.30
C LEU A 242 -6.23 -16.02 -5.75
N ARG A 243 -5.12 -16.72 -6.01
CA ARG A 243 -4.70 -17.14 -7.36
C ARG A 243 -5.27 -18.52 -7.72
N PRO A 244 -6.06 -18.63 -8.80
CA PRO A 244 -6.52 -19.92 -9.30
C PRO A 244 -5.37 -20.90 -9.62
N ALA A 245 -4.25 -20.37 -10.13
CA ALA A 245 -3.06 -21.17 -10.48
C ALA A 245 -2.53 -22.02 -9.32
N CYS A 246 -2.56 -21.50 -8.08
CA CYS A 246 -2.07 -22.24 -6.92
C CYS A 246 -3.00 -23.40 -6.54
N PHE A 247 -4.32 -23.27 -6.75
CA PHE A 247 -5.26 -24.39 -6.58
C PHE A 247 -5.14 -25.42 -7.70
N VAL A 248 -4.97 -24.98 -8.95
CA VAL A 248 -4.72 -25.88 -10.08
C VAL A 248 -3.45 -26.69 -9.84
N GLN A 249 -2.37 -26.07 -9.36
CA GLN A 249 -1.14 -26.76 -9.00
C GLN A 249 -1.36 -27.80 -7.89
N LEU A 250 -2.11 -27.47 -6.83
CA LEU A 250 -2.45 -28.44 -5.80
C LEU A 250 -3.29 -29.61 -6.35
N GLY A 251 -4.28 -29.34 -7.18
CA GLY A 251 -5.10 -30.37 -7.83
C GLY A 251 -4.25 -31.33 -8.68
N ASN A 252 -3.33 -30.79 -9.48
CA ASN A 252 -2.40 -31.58 -10.28
C ASN A 252 -1.49 -32.45 -9.40
N LEU A 253 -1.02 -31.92 -8.27
CA LEU A 253 -0.19 -32.67 -7.32
C LEU A 253 -1.00 -33.80 -6.65
N TYR A 254 -2.25 -33.56 -6.24
CA TYR A 254 -3.12 -34.59 -5.68
C TYR A 254 -3.45 -35.69 -6.68
N GLN A 255 -3.74 -35.32 -7.93
CA GLN A 255 -3.93 -36.29 -9.00
C GLN A 255 -2.68 -37.17 -9.21
N LYS A 256 -1.48 -36.59 -9.20
CA LYS A 256 -0.21 -37.34 -9.27
C LYS A 256 0.04 -38.25 -8.07
N MET A 257 -0.59 -37.96 -6.93
CA MET A 257 -0.53 -38.77 -5.72
C MET A 257 -1.68 -39.80 -5.62
N ASN A 258 -2.61 -39.85 -6.59
CA ASN A 258 -3.87 -40.60 -6.53
C ASN A 258 -4.71 -40.25 -5.30
N LEU A 259 -4.65 -38.99 -4.87
CA LEU A 259 -5.47 -38.44 -3.80
C LEU A 259 -6.64 -37.64 -4.40
N PRO A 260 -7.83 -37.67 -3.77
CA PRO A 260 -8.98 -36.89 -4.21
C PRO A 260 -8.76 -35.38 -4.10
#